data_AF-A0A4P7ZTW3-F1
#
_entry.id   AF-A0A4P7ZTW3-F1
#
_cell.length_a   1.000
_cell.length_b   1.000
_cell.length_c   1.000
_cell.angle_alpha   90.00
_cell.angle_beta   90.00
_cell.angle_gamma   90.00
#
_symmetry.space_group_name_H-M   'P 1'
#
loop_
_entity.id
_entity.type
_entity.pdbx_description
1 polymer ?
#
loop_
_entity_poly.entity_id
_entity_poly.type
_entity_poly.pdbx_seq_one_letter_code
_entity_poly.pdbx_strand_id
1 'polypeptide(L)'
;MICPPPQRFFCVHTEAIEQTHRALQQLEQQRKGSKRPSRALRVAQLYGYLQLRARDGEAVQLGLKHLAESWHVQPRELRADLNDLQSLGWLSFTTGMHGTTVQLSEPQENEPLQSEQPALGTTEESVEPFNESSAGAPEASLIGQFYSIYNQERPITWPTLNAPNGALSRALQSAIAVAGTPDTFWRVLRVALQTMPEFWRTTYPQGRTGAQCAAALLKSNQFEDDLGPEFWHVFRWGEAALQA
;
A
#
# COMPACT_ATOMS: atom_id res chain seq x y z
N MET A 1 -1.73 -3.87 32.53
CA MET A 1 -2.45 -3.92 31.24
C MET A 1 -1.77 -2.92 30.32
N ILE A 2 -1.02 -3.41 29.34
CA ILE A 2 -0.39 -2.54 28.34
C ILE A 2 -1.46 -2.42 27.25
N CYS A 3 -2.08 -1.23 27.10
CA CYS A 3 -2.89 -0.98 25.91
C CYS A 3 -1.99 -1.19 24.69
N PRO A 4 -2.41 -1.98 23.69
CA PRO A 4 -1.68 -2.01 22.43
C PRO A 4 -1.59 -0.57 21.90
N PRO A 5 -0.44 -0.17 21.31
CA PRO A 5 -0.32 1.16 20.74
C PRO A 5 -1.42 1.36 19.69
N PRO A 6 -2.03 2.56 19.60
CA PRO A 6 -3.08 2.82 18.63
C PRO A 6 -2.56 2.53 17.23
N GLN A 7 -3.35 1.78 16.46
CA GLN A 7 -2.97 1.38 15.12
C GLN A 7 -2.75 2.61 14.23
N ARG A 8 -1.58 2.67 13.60
CA ARG A 8 -1.23 3.74 12.66
C ARG A 8 -1.60 3.34 11.24
N PHE A 9 -2.35 4.20 10.56
CA PHE A 9 -2.94 3.94 9.26
C PHE A 9 -2.01 4.33 8.13
N PHE A 10 -0.89 3.63 7.96
CA PHE A 10 -0.07 3.81 6.76
C PHE A 10 -0.60 2.94 5.62
N CYS A 11 -0.41 3.35 4.37
CA CYS A 11 -0.79 2.51 3.20
C CYS A 11 -0.11 1.16 3.16
N VAL A 12 0.90 0.91 4.00
CA VAL A 12 1.58 -0.37 4.07
C VAL A 12 0.95 -1.34 5.07
N HIS A 13 0.12 -0.86 5.99
CA HIS A 13 -0.64 -1.70 6.90
C HIS A 13 -1.94 -2.13 6.22
N THR A 14 -2.01 -3.38 5.81
CA THR A 14 -3.19 -3.94 5.15
C THR A 14 -4.43 -3.79 6.01
N GLU A 15 -4.30 -4.03 7.32
CA GLU A 15 -5.40 -3.95 8.26
C GLU A 15 -6.00 -2.54 8.29
N ALA A 16 -5.15 -1.50 8.25
CA ALA A 16 -5.60 -0.11 8.19
C ALA A 16 -6.35 0.21 6.88
N ILE A 17 -5.89 -0.35 5.75
CA ILE A 17 -6.54 -0.16 4.46
C ILE A 17 -7.87 -0.92 4.41
N GLU A 18 -7.91 -2.15 4.92
CA GLU A 18 -9.13 -2.95 4.99
C GLU A 18 -10.17 -2.30 5.89
N GLN A 19 -9.76 -1.80 7.06
CA GLN A 19 -10.63 -1.04 7.95
C GLN A 19 -11.16 0.21 7.26
N THR A 20 -10.29 0.97 6.58
CA THR A 20 -10.70 2.15 5.79
C THR A 20 -11.66 1.77 4.68
N HIS A 21 -11.37 0.70 3.94
CA HIS A 21 -12.20 0.24 2.83
C HIS A 21 -13.58 -0.20 3.32
N ARG A 22 -13.67 -0.99 4.40
CA ARG A 22 -14.94 -1.41 5.01
C ARG A 22 -15.73 -0.21 5.53
N ALA A 23 -15.09 0.73 6.22
CA ALA A 23 -15.73 1.94 6.74
C ALA A 23 -16.30 2.81 5.61
N LEU A 24 -15.55 3.01 4.53
CA LEU A 24 -16.03 3.73 3.35
C LEU A 24 -17.18 3.01 2.65
N GLN A 25 -17.16 1.68 2.56
CA GLN A 25 -18.27 0.91 2.00
C GLN A 25 -19.56 1.07 2.82
N GLN A 26 -19.47 1.08 4.15
CA GLN A 26 -20.62 1.34 5.03
C GLN A 26 -21.18 2.74 4.81
N LEU A 27 -20.32 3.74 4.67
CA LEU A 27 -20.71 5.13 4.41
C LEU A 27 -21.33 5.31 3.01
N GLU A 28 -20.85 4.59 2.00
CA GLU A 28 -21.38 4.61 0.64
C GLU A 28 -22.74 3.91 0.50
N GLN A 29 -23.14 3.03 1.42
CA GLN A 29 -24.54 2.57 1.47
C GLN A 29 -25.51 3.73 1.70
N GLN A 30 -25.02 4.86 2.22
CA GLN A 30 -25.79 6.07 2.51
C GLN A 30 -25.56 7.21 1.49
N ARG A 31 -24.60 7.10 0.55
CA ARG A 31 -24.27 8.14 -0.45
C ARG A 31 -23.70 7.58 -1.76
N LYS A 32 -23.89 8.30 -2.88
CA LYS A 32 -23.21 7.98 -4.17
C LYS A 32 -21.74 8.43 -4.13
N GLY A 33 -20.81 7.48 -4.07
CA GLY A 33 -19.36 7.68 -4.08
C GLY A 33 -18.62 6.70 -5.00
N SER A 34 -17.32 6.94 -5.20
CA SER A 34 -16.47 6.06 -6.01
C SER A 34 -15.99 4.85 -5.20
N LYS A 35 -16.53 3.67 -5.53
CA LYS A 35 -16.15 2.35 -4.98
C LYS A 35 -14.72 1.87 -5.32
N ARG A 36 -13.88 2.75 -5.90
CA ARG A 36 -12.56 2.35 -6.39
C ARG A 36 -11.61 2.09 -5.20
N PRO A 37 -10.89 0.96 -5.18
CA PRO A 37 -9.88 0.65 -4.16
C PRO A 37 -8.83 1.75 -3.97
N SER A 38 -8.53 2.50 -5.04
CA SER A 38 -7.64 3.67 -5.02
C SER A 38 -8.06 4.75 -4.02
N ARG A 39 -9.36 4.92 -3.79
CA ARG A 39 -9.89 5.89 -2.82
C ARG A 39 -9.59 5.43 -1.39
N ALA A 40 -9.87 4.16 -1.07
CA ALA A 40 -9.59 3.61 0.25
C ALA A 40 -8.11 3.74 0.63
N LEU A 41 -7.22 3.48 -0.33
CA LEU A 41 -5.78 3.70 -0.13
C LEU A 41 -5.43 5.16 0.13
N ARG A 42 -5.96 6.09 -0.66
CA ARG A 42 -5.69 7.51 -0.48
C ARG A 42 -6.22 8.03 0.87
N VAL A 43 -7.41 7.58 1.28
CA VAL A 43 -8.02 7.94 2.57
C VAL A 43 -7.19 7.36 3.72
N ALA A 44 -6.77 6.11 3.62
CA ALA A 44 -5.88 5.49 4.61
C ALA A 44 -4.56 6.26 4.71
N GLN A 45 -3.91 6.57 3.58
CA GLN A 45 -2.70 7.39 3.53
C GLN A 45 -2.90 8.76 4.18
N LEU A 46 -4.00 9.45 3.87
CA LEU A 46 -4.31 10.75 4.43
C LEU A 46 -4.43 10.66 5.95
N TYR A 47 -5.15 9.66 6.45
CA TYR A 47 -5.33 9.48 7.88
C TYR A 47 -4.01 9.13 8.59
N GLY A 48 -3.18 8.23 8.05
CA GLY A 48 -1.84 7.96 8.59
C GLY A 48 -0.91 9.16 8.57
N TYR A 49 -0.93 9.96 7.50
CA TYR A 49 -0.19 11.21 7.42
C TYR A 49 -0.62 12.18 8.54
N LEU A 50 -1.91 12.29 8.80
CA LEU A 50 -2.42 13.14 9.89
C LEU A 50 -2.01 12.57 11.26
N GLN A 51 -2.11 11.26 11.47
CA GLN A 51 -1.66 10.60 12.71
C GLN A 51 -0.17 10.83 12.98
N LEU A 52 0.66 10.81 11.94
CA LEU A 52 2.09 11.10 12.07
C LEU A 52 2.34 12.55 12.52
N ARG A 53 1.56 13.50 11.98
CA ARG A 53 1.70 14.93 12.32
C ARG A 53 1.09 15.32 13.66
N ALA A 54 0.10 14.54 14.12
CA ALA A 54 -0.57 14.74 15.40
C ALA A 54 0.11 14.01 16.57
N ARG A 55 1.39 13.59 16.43
CA ARG A 55 2.10 12.68 17.36
C ARG A 55 1.98 13.01 18.85
N ASP A 56 1.75 14.28 19.20
CA ASP A 56 1.61 14.76 20.58
C ASP A 56 0.16 15.10 20.97
N GLY A 57 -0.83 14.60 20.22
CA GLY A 57 -2.25 14.90 20.42
C GLY A 57 -2.66 16.30 19.93
N GLU A 58 -1.75 17.00 19.25
CA GLU A 58 -1.98 18.35 18.75
C GLU A 58 -2.85 18.36 17.49
N ALA A 59 -3.58 19.46 17.32
CA ALA A 59 -4.32 19.72 16.10
C ALA A 59 -3.36 19.97 14.93
N VAL A 60 -3.61 19.30 13.80
CA VAL A 60 -2.79 19.42 12.60
C VAL A 60 -3.26 20.60 11.76
N GLN A 61 -2.35 21.50 11.43
CA GLN A 61 -2.59 22.57 10.45
C GLN A 61 -2.12 22.12 9.06
N LEU A 62 -3.01 22.21 8.06
CA LEU A 62 -2.74 21.82 6.69
C LEU A 62 -3.20 22.87 5.67
N GLY A 63 -2.32 23.13 4.71
CA GLY A 63 -2.67 23.80 3.46
C GLY A 63 -3.19 22.78 2.46
N LEU A 64 -4.51 22.63 2.32
CA LEU A 64 -5.12 21.60 1.47
C LEU A 64 -4.66 21.67 0.00
N LYS A 65 -4.44 22.89 -0.51
CA LYS A 65 -3.93 23.10 -1.88
C LYS A 65 -2.50 22.56 -2.03
N HIS A 66 -1.62 22.90 -1.11
CA HIS A 66 -0.24 22.44 -1.12
C HIS A 66 -0.16 20.91 -0.96
N LEU A 67 -0.93 20.36 -0.03
CA LEU A 67 -1.01 18.91 0.16
C LEU A 67 -1.49 18.21 -1.12
N ALA A 68 -2.52 18.75 -1.78
CA ALA A 68 -3.04 18.21 -3.03
C ALA A 68 -2.02 18.25 -4.17
N GLU A 69 -1.26 19.36 -4.28
CA GLU A 69 -0.17 19.51 -5.25
C GLU A 69 0.92 18.47 -5.03
N SER A 70 1.38 18.31 -3.79
CA SER A 70 2.35 17.28 -3.42
C SER A 70 1.83 15.89 -3.78
N TRP A 71 0.56 15.60 -3.47
CA TRP A 71 -0.08 14.29 -3.67
C TRP A 71 -0.55 14.03 -5.10
N HIS A 72 -0.36 14.99 -6.02
CA HIS A 72 -0.86 14.94 -7.39
C HIS A 72 -2.36 14.59 -7.50
N VAL A 73 -3.16 15.10 -6.55
CA VAL A 73 -4.62 14.95 -6.51
C VAL A 73 -5.29 16.31 -6.55
N GLN A 74 -6.59 16.35 -6.78
CA GLN A 74 -7.31 17.63 -6.76
C GLN A 74 -7.66 18.01 -5.31
N PRO A 75 -7.58 19.30 -4.91
CA PRO A 75 -7.95 19.73 -3.55
C PRO A 75 -9.37 19.31 -3.14
N ARG A 76 -10.31 19.24 -4.10
CA ARG A 76 -11.68 18.76 -3.86
C ARG A 76 -11.74 17.30 -3.45
N GLU A 77 -10.81 16.47 -3.90
CA GLU A 77 -10.74 15.05 -3.53
C GLU A 77 -10.26 14.91 -2.10
N LEU A 78 -9.19 15.61 -1.70
CA LEU A 78 -8.75 15.62 -0.30
C LEU A 78 -9.83 16.19 0.63
N ARG A 79 -10.58 17.21 0.19
CA ARG A 79 -11.72 17.71 0.97
C ARG A 79 -12.82 16.67 1.11
N ALA A 80 -13.11 15.91 0.06
CA ALA A 80 -14.08 14.81 0.13
C ALA A 80 -13.60 13.73 1.11
N ASP A 81 -12.33 13.34 1.03
CA ASP A 81 -11.73 12.35 1.93
C ASP A 81 -11.77 12.83 3.40
N LEU A 82 -11.50 14.11 3.69
CA LEU A 82 -11.66 14.68 5.03
C LEU A 82 -13.12 14.65 5.52
N ASN A 83 -14.08 14.94 4.63
CA ASN A 83 -15.51 14.83 4.98
C ASN A 83 -15.91 13.39 5.29
N ASP A 84 -15.38 12.41 4.57
CA ASP A 84 -15.63 11.00 4.87
C ASP A 84 -15.07 10.63 6.23
N LEU A 85 -13.80 10.96 6.49
CA LEU A 85 -13.15 10.70 7.78
C LEU A 85 -13.89 11.37 8.94
N GLN A 86 -14.42 12.59 8.74
CA GLN A 86 -15.26 13.25 9.73
C GLN A 86 -16.60 12.55 9.93
N SER A 87 -17.23 12.09 8.84
CA SER A 87 -18.50 11.36 8.90
C SER A 87 -18.35 9.98 9.54
N LEU A 88 -17.17 9.36 9.42
CA LEU A 88 -16.78 8.14 10.13
C LEU A 88 -16.44 8.39 11.61
N GLY A 89 -16.37 9.65 12.05
CA GLY A 89 -16.01 10.03 13.41
C GLY A 89 -14.51 9.91 13.72
N TRP A 90 -13.65 9.70 12.72
CA TRP A 90 -12.21 9.51 12.91
C TRP A 90 -11.45 10.83 13.09
N LEU A 91 -12.06 11.95 12.70
CA LEU A 91 -11.51 13.28 12.91
C LEU A 91 -12.61 14.34 12.94
N SER A 92 -12.25 15.55 13.33
CA SER A 92 -13.02 16.76 13.05
C SER A 92 -12.11 17.75 12.33
N PHE A 93 -12.65 18.54 11.40
CA PHE A 93 -11.87 19.58 10.76
C PHE A 93 -12.65 20.87 10.55
N THR A 94 -11.93 21.99 10.62
CA THR A 94 -12.46 23.31 10.29
C THR A 94 -11.57 23.95 9.24
N THR A 95 -12.18 24.71 8.31
CA THR A 95 -11.43 25.47 7.31
C THR A 95 -11.63 26.95 7.59
N GLY A 96 -10.53 27.67 7.80
CA GLY A 96 -10.52 29.11 8.05
C GLY A 96 -9.50 29.85 7.17
N MET A 97 -9.30 31.13 7.45
CA MET A 97 -8.35 31.98 6.71
C MET A 97 -6.89 31.50 6.83
N HIS A 98 -6.56 30.79 7.91
CA HIS A 98 -5.21 30.28 8.18
C HIS A 98 -4.95 28.86 7.65
N GLY A 99 -5.92 28.26 6.96
CA GLY A 99 -5.83 26.90 6.43
C GLY A 99 -6.89 25.98 7.01
N THR A 100 -6.63 24.67 6.94
CA THR A 100 -7.50 23.64 7.51
C THR A 100 -6.88 23.11 8.80
N THR A 101 -7.63 23.17 9.88
CA THR A 101 -7.25 22.60 11.18
C THR A 101 -7.97 21.27 11.34
N VAL A 102 -7.22 20.21 11.63
CA VAL A 102 -7.74 18.85 11.83
C VAL A 102 -7.41 18.41 13.26
N GLN A 103 -8.39 17.85 13.95
CA GLN A 103 -8.22 17.18 15.23
C GLN A 103 -8.62 15.71 15.07
N LEU A 104 -7.72 14.80 15.43
CA LEU A 104 -7.95 13.37 15.30
C LEU A 104 -8.77 12.84 16.48
N SER A 105 -9.61 11.85 16.17
CA SER A 105 -10.31 11.02 17.14
C SER A 105 -9.81 9.58 16.94
N GLU A 106 -9.77 8.78 18.01
CA GLU A 106 -9.47 7.36 17.86
C GLU A 106 -10.62 6.66 17.11
N PRO A 107 -10.33 5.84 16.09
CA PRO A 107 -11.35 5.10 15.38
C PRO A 107 -11.95 4.05 16.32
N GLN A 108 -13.26 4.09 16.54
CA GLN A 108 -13.94 3.04 17.30
C GLN A 108 -13.77 1.70 16.58
N GLU A 109 -13.06 0.75 17.20
CA GLU A 109 -12.90 -0.61 16.69
C GLU A 109 -14.29 -1.29 16.68
N ASN A 110 -14.88 -1.42 15.49
CA ASN A 110 -15.97 -2.37 15.30
C ASN A 110 -15.34 -3.76 15.09
N GLU A 111 -15.68 -4.70 15.98
CA GLU A 111 -15.13 -6.06 16.03
C GLU A 111 -15.08 -6.75 14.65
N PRO A 112 -13.97 -7.45 14.30
CA PRO A 112 -13.90 -8.22 13.07
C PRO A 112 -14.70 -9.53 13.20
N LEU A 113 -15.71 -9.71 12.34
CA LEU A 113 -16.34 -11.01 12.10
C LEU A 113 -15.32 -11.96 11.44
N GLN A 114 -15.16 -13.12 12.08
CA GLN A 114 -14.28 -14.22 11.71
C GLN A 114 -14.48 -14.65 10.24
N SER A 115 -13.38 -14.74 9.49
CA SER A 115 -13.36 -15.27 8.13
C SER A 115 -13.28 -16.80 8.17
N GLU A 116 -14.33 -17.49 7.71
CA GLU A 116 -14.30 -18.93 7.46
C GLU A 116 -13.35 -19.25 6.30
N GLN A 117 -12.26 -19.97 6.61
CA GLN A 117 -11.42 -20.68 5.63
C GLN A 117 -12.15 -21.91 5.08
N PRO A 118 -11.95 -22.25 3.79
CA PRO A 118 -11.95 -23.66 3.39
C PRO A 118 -10.60 -24.13 2.82
N ALA A 119 -10.16 -25.23 3.45
CA ALA A 119 -9.28 -26.33 3.10
C ALA A 119 -8.53 -26.42 1.74
N LEU A 120 -7.22 -26.67 1.92
CA LEU A 120 -6.27 -27.52 1.19
C LEU A 120 -6.71 -28.25 -0.09
N GLY A 121 -5.85 -28.17 -1.12
CA GLY A 121 -5.77 -29.11 -2.23
C GLY A 121 -4.33 -29.23 -2.72
N THR A 122 -3.69 -30.35 -2.39
CA THR A 122 -2.33 -30.77 -2.76
C THR A 122 -2.21 -31.09 -4.25
N THR A 123 -1.12 -30.69 -4.90
CA THR A 123 -0.47 -31.51 -5.95
C THR A 123 0.96 -31.03 -6.21
N GLU A 124 1.90 -31.97 -6.07
CA GLU A 124 3.30 -31.89 -6.49
C GLU A 124 3.39 -32.12 -8.01
N GLU A 125 4.33 -31.46 -8.70
CA GLU A 125 5.39 -32.11 -9.48
C GLU A 125 6.23 -31.12 -10.32
N SER A 126 7.54 -31.15 -10.01
CA SER A 126 8.71 -31.26 -10.92
C SER A 126 8.91 -30.29 -12.10
N VAL A 127 9.99 -29.49 -12.05
CA VAL A 127 10.83 -29.17 -13.24
C VAL A 127 12.29 -28.94 -12.83
N GLU A 128 13.21 -29.68 -13.46
CA GLU A 128 14.68 -29.56 -13.39
C GLU A 128 15.25 -28.42 -14.29
N PRO A 129 16.56 -28.06 -14.21
CA PRO A 129 16.99 -26.68 -14.22
C PRO A 129 17.64 -26.18 -15.53
N PHE A 130 17.84 -24.84 -15.54
CA PHE A 130 18.93 -24.08 -16.19
C PHE A 130 18.90 -23.87 -17.71
N ASN A 131 18.93 -22.60 -18.15
CA ASN A 131 19.95 -22.17 -19.10
C ASN A 131 20.24 -20.65 -19.03
N GLU A 132 21.52 -20.32 -19.20
CA GLU A 132 22.18 -19.04 -18.96
C GLU A 132 22.05 -18.00 -20.09
N SER A 133 22.23 -16.74 -19.64
CA SER A 133 22.96 -15.64 -20.30
C SER A 133 22.36 -14.92 -21.51
N SER A 134 22.17 -13.61 -21.34
CA SER A 134 22.85 -12.64 -22.21
C SER A 134 23.01 -11.28 -21.51
N ALA A 135 24.23 -10.76 -21.59
CA ALA A 135 24.70 -9.53 -20.98
C ALA A 135 24.10 -8.29 -21.66
N GLY A 136 23.16 -7.65 -20.97
CA GLY A 136 22.84 -6.23 -21.13
C GLY A 136 23.25 -5.49 -19.85
N ALA A 137 23.47 -4.18 -19.94
CA ALA A 137 23.83 -3.31 -18.81
C ALA A 137 23.15 -3.74 -17.49
N PRO A 138 23.84 -3.69 -16.33
CA PRO A 138 23.35 -4.29 -15.08
C PRO A 138 21.91 -3.86 -14.73
N GLU A 139 21.51 -2.64 -15.07
CA GLU A 139 20.15 -2.14 -14.90
C GLU A 139 19.10 -2.81 -15.81
N ALA A 140 19.43 -3.06 -17.09
CA ALA A 140 18.56 -3.76 -18.03
C ALA A 140 18.38 -5.25 -17.63
N SER A 141 19.39 -5.84 -16.99
CA SER A 141 19.33 -7.19 -16.44
C SER A 141 18.41 -7.28 -15.21
N LEU A 142 18.53 -6.33 -14.25
CA LEU A 142 17.70 -6.32 -13.05
C LEU A 142 16.21 -6.08 -13.35
N ILE A 143 15.90 -5.15 -14.26
CA ILE A 143 14.49 -4.93 -14.63
C ILE A 143 13.92 -6.14 -15.37
N GLY A 144 14.70 -6.80 -16.25
CA GLY A 144 14.28 -8.05 -16.89
C GLY A 144 13.99 -9.17 -15.88
N GLN A 145 14.87 -9.32 -14.88
CA GLN A 145 14.69 -10.29 -13.81
C GLN A 145 13.45 -10.01 -12.96
N PHE A 146 13.19 -8.74 -12.62
CA PHE A 146 11.96 -8.34 -11.92
C PHE A 146 10.71 -8.73 -12.72
N TYR A 147 10.70 -8.51 -14.04
CA TYR A 147 9.56 -8.83 -14.90
C TYR A 147 9.30 -10.34 -14.95
N SER A 148 10.38 -11.12 -15.04
CA SER A 148 10.30 -12.58 -15.02
C SER A 148 9.70 -13.09 -13.70
N ILE A 149 10.27 -12.67 -12.57
CA ILE A 149 9.78 -13.09 -11.23
C ILE A 149 8.33 -12.62 -11.01
N TYR A 150 8.02 -11.37 -11.33
CA TYR A 150 6.66 -10.84 -11.18
C TYR A 150 5.66 -11.66 -12.01
N ASN A 151 5.93 -11.88 -13.30
CA ASN A 151 4.97 -12.58 -14.15
C ASN A 151 4.85 -14.06 -13.79
N GLN A 152 5.90 -14.68 -13.25
CA GLN A 152 5.88 -16.06 -12.78
C GLN A 152 5.12 -16.23 -11.45
N GLU A 153 5.34 -15.33 -10.49
CA GLU A 153 4.92 -15.53 -9.09
C GLU A 153 3.73 -14.65 -8.65
N ARG A 154 3.30 -13.67 -9.46
CA ARG A 154 2.16 -12.81 -9.10
C ARG A 154 0.88 -13.64 -8.88
N PRO A 155 -0.04 -13.17 -8.02
CA PRO A 155 -1.39 -13.72 -7.96
C PRO A 155 -2.08 -13.72 -9.32
N ILE A 156 -2.93 -14.73 -9.57
CA ILE A 156 -3.66 -14.86 -10.85
C ILE A 156 -4.56 -13.65 -11.16
N THR A 157 -5.04 -12.98 -10.12
CA THR A 157 -5.85 -11.76 -10.17
C THR A 157 -5.06 -10.53 -10.59
N TRP A 158 -3.72 -10.57 -10.54
CA TRP A 158 -2.87 -9.45 -10.93
C TRP A 158 -2.62 -9.47 -12.45
N PRO A 159 -2.77 -8.32 -13.14
CA PRO A 159 -2.49 -8.24 -14.57
C PRO A 159 -1.01 -8.50 -14.86
N THR A 160 -0.74 -9.07 -16.04
CA THR A 160 0.64 -9.26 -16.51
C THR A 160 1.34 -7.92 -16.74
N LEU A 161 2.65 -7.91 -16.54
CA LEU A 161 3.50 -6.75 -16.77
C LEU A 161 4.17 -6.88 -18.14
N ASN A 162 3.68 -6.11 -19.12
CA ASN A 162 3.97 -6.35 -20.54
C ASN A 162 5.01 -5.41 -21.18
N ALA A 163 5.53 -4.39 -20.48
CA ALA A 163 6.55 -3.49 -21.05
C ALA A 163 7.42 -2.82 -19.98
N PRO A 164 8.74 -2.61 -20.22
CA PRO A 164 9.62 -1.86 -19.33
C PRO A 164 9.05 -0.48 -19.00
N ASN A 165 8.96 -0.15 -17.71
CA ASN A 165 8.54 1.17 -17.24
C ASN A 165 9.72 1.84 -16.53
N GLY A 166 10.21 2.96 -17.08
CA GLY A 166 11.34 3.69 -16.50
C GLY A 166 11.11 4.18 -15.07
N ALA A 167 9.85 4.37 -14.65
CA ALA A 167 9.53 4.69 -13.26
C ALA A 167 9.72 3.50 -12.32
N LEU A 168 9.51 2.26 -12.81
CA LEU A 168 9.76 1.05 -12.02
C LEU A 168 11.26 0.80 -11.84
N SER A 169 12.12 1.18 -12.80
CA SER A 169 13.58 0.98 -12.70
C SER A 169 14.16 1.68 -11.47
N ARG A 170 13.85 2.97 -11.29
CA ARG A 170 14.34 3.75 -10.14
C ARG A 170 13.81 3.23 -8.80
N ALA A 171 12.53 2.86 -8.76
CA ALA A 171 11.93 2.27 -7.57
C ALA A 171 12.56 0.92 -7.21
N LEU A 172 12.85 0.09 -8.22
CA LEU A 172 13.53 -1.20 -8.07
C LEU A 172 14.95 -1.03 -7.53
N GLN A 173 15.73 -0.09 -8.08
CA GLN A 173 17.08 0.19 -7.59
C GLN A 173 17.07 0.63 -6.13
N SER A 174 16.13 1.50 -5.77
CA SER A 174 15.97 1.97 -4.39
C SER A 174 15.62 0.82 -3.45
N ALA A 175 14.70 -0.06 -3.84
CA ALA A 175 14.35 -1.25 -3.07
C ALA A 175 15.56 -2.20 -2.91
N ILE A 176 16.32 -2.45 -3.98
CA ILE A 176 17.52 -3.29 -3.93
C ILE A 176 18.58 -2.69 -2.99
N ALA A 177 18.77 -1.37 -3.03
CA ALA A 177 19.69 -0.68 -2.12
C ALA A 177 19.26 -0.85 -0.65
N VAL A 178 17.96 -0.73 -0.37
CA VAL A 178 17.38 -0.95 0.97
C VAL A 178 17.56 -2.41 1.42
N ALA A 179 17.41 -3.38 0.53
CA ALA A 179 17.64 -4.80 0.82
C ALA A 179 19.13 -5.16 1.03
N GLY A 180 20.05 -4.24 0.74
CA GLY A 180 21.50 -4.42 0.81
C GLY A 180 22.10 -5.20 -0.36
N THR A 181 21.43 -6.24 -0.85
CA THR A 181 21.86 -7.00 -2.04
C THR A 181 20.69 -7.38 -2.96
N PRO A 182 20.94 -7.56 -4.27
CA PRO A 182 19.93 -8.06 -5.19
C PRO A 182 19.35 -9.43 -4.79
N ASP A 183 20.18 -10.36 -4.31
CA ASP A 183 19.72 -11.69 -3.93
C ASP A 183 18.76 -11.67 -2.73
N THR A 184 19.05 -10.82 -1.73
CA THR A 184 18.13 -10.58 -0.62
C THR A 184 16.81 -10.02 -1.14
N PHE A 185 16.87 -9.01 -2.01
CA PHE A 185 15.68 -8.40 -2.58
C PHE A 185 14.82 -9.42 -3.34
N TRP A 186 15.42 -10.26 -4.19
CA TRP A 186 14.68 -11.27 -4.97
C TRP A 186 14.03 -12.33 -4.09
N ARG A 187 14.65 -12.69 -2.97
CA ARG A 187 14.05 -13.61 -1.98
C ARG A 187 12.83 -12.98 -1.32
N VAL A 188 12.97 -11.75 -0.83
CA VAL A 188 11.87 -10.97 -0.23
C VAL A 188 10.72 -10.80 -1.23
N LEU A 189 11.02 -10.45 -2.48
CA LEU A 189 10.00 -10.23 -3.52
C LEU A 189 9.15 -11.49 -3.78
N ARG A 190 9.78 -12.66 -3.89
CA ARG A 190 9.04 -13.91 -4.11
C ARG A 190 8.09 -14.21 -2.96
N VAL A 191 8.60 -14.11 -1.72
CA VAL A 191 7.78 -14.29 -0.52
C VAL A 191 6.61 -13.30 -0.54
N ALA A 192 6.88 -12.02 -0.76
CA ALA A 192 5.87 -10.97 -0.76
C ALA A 192 4.74 -11.20 -1.78
N LEU A 193 5.06 -11.75 -2.96
CA LEU A 193 4.08 -12.09 -3.99
C LEU A 193 3.18 -13.26 -3.56
N GLN A 194 3.74 -14.22 -2.82
CA GLN A 194 3.03 -15.41 -2.34
C GLN A 194 2.18 -15.12 -1.09
N THR A 195 2.69 -14.31 -0.16
CA THR A 195 2.06 -13.98 1.14
C THR A 195 1.15 -12.75 1.08
N MET A 196 0.96 -12.18 -0.11
CA MET A 196 0.21 -10.94 -0.32
C MET A 196 -1.18 -10.98 0.37
N PRO A 197 -1.55 -9.99 1.20
CA PRO A 197 -2.83 -10.00 1.89
C PRO A 197 -4.05 -9.91 0.96
N GLU A 198 -5.23 -10.30 1.44
CA GLU A 198 -6.43 -10.49 0.60
C GLU A 198 -6.84 -9.23 -0.15
N PHE A 199 -6.93 -8.07 0.52
CA PHE A 199 -7.23 -6.80 -0.14
C PHE A 199 -6.34 -6.55 -1.36
N TRP A 200 -5.03 -6.77 -1.20
CA TRP A 200 -4.03 -6.56 -2.26
C TRP A 200 -4.13 -7.63 -3.35
N ARG A 201 -4.52 -8.85 -2.99
CA ARG A 201 -4.71 -9.95 -3.93
C ARG A 201 -5.96 -9.76 -4.79
N THR A 202 -7.11 -9.41 -4.23
CA THR A 202 -8.41 -9.51 -4.93
C THR A 202 -9.07 -8.17 -5.23
N THR A 203 -8.90 -7.19 -4.35
CA THR A 203 -9.62 -5.91 -4.42
C THR A 203 -8.79 -4.85 -5.13
N TYR A 204 -7.54 -4.66 -4.70
CA TYR A 204 -6.61 -3.69 -5.26
C TYR A 204 -6.42 -3.76 -6.79
N PRO A 205 -6.22 -4.93 -7.44
CA PRO A 205 -5.94 -4.98 -8.88
C PRO A 205 -7.13 -4.62 -9.78
N GLN A 206 -8.34 -4.50 -9.22
CA GLN A 206 -9.55 -4.23 -10.01
C GLN A 206 -9.45 -2.88 -10.74
N GLY A 207 -9.51 -2.94 -12.08
CA GLY A 207 -9.40 -1.77 -12.95
C GLY A 207 -7.99 -1.16 -13.03
N ARG A 208 -6.94 -1.89 -12.61
CA ARG A 208 -5.54 -1.47 -12.67
C ARG A 208 -4.76 -2.22 -13.74
N THR A 209 -3.66 -1.61 -14.20
CA THR A 209 -2.69 -2.25 -15.09
C THR A 209 -1.63 -3.00 -14.29
N GLY A 210 -0.89 -3.92 -14.95
CA GLY A 210 0.21 -4.64 -14.31
C GLY A 210 1.30 -3.70 -13.80
N ALA A 211 1.57 -2.61 -14.52
CA ALA A 211 2.52 -1.58 -14.08
C ALA A 211 2.06 -0.86 -12.79
N GLN A 212 0.77 -0.60 -12.65
CA GLN A 212 0.21 -0.01 -11.43
C GLN A 212 0.26 -0.99 -10.25
N CYS A 213 0.08 -2.28 -10.50
CA CYS A 213 0.17 -3.31 -9.47
C CYS A 213 1.62 -3.56 -9.04
N ALA A 214 2.53 -3.72 -10.00
CA ALA A 214 3.96 -3.83 -9.74
C ALA A 214 4.53 -2.63 -8.98
N ALA A 215 4.06 -1.42 -9.29
CA ALA A 215 4.45 -0.22 -8.56
C ALA A 215 4.04 -0.26 -7.08
N ALA A 216 2.99 -0.99 -6.70
CA ALA A 216 2.60 -1.13 -5.30
C ALA A 216 3.67 -1.85 -4.48
N LEU A 217 4.32 -2.88 -5.04
CA LEU A 217 5.38 -3.63 -4.37
C LEU A 217 6.57 -2.72 -4.03
N LEU A 218 6.90 -1.83 -4.96
CA LEU A 218 8.11 -1.00 -4.96
C LEU A 218 7.86 0.45 -4.54
N LYS A 219 6.69 0.76 -3.98
CA LYS A 219 6.41 2.12 -3.49
C LYS A 219 6.24 2.10 -1.99
N SER A 220 7.02 2.94 -1.33
CA SER A 220 6.62 3.57 -0.08
C SER A 220 5.72 4.77 -0.35
N ASN A 221 5.12 5.29 0.72
CA ASN A 221 4.34 6.52 0.64
C ASN A 221 5.17 7.63 -0.02
N GLN A 222 4.56 8.35 -0.97
CA GLN A 222 5.17 9.33 -1.87
C GLN A 222 5.88 10.54 -1.20
N PHE A 223 5.88 10.64 0.13
CA PHE A 223 6.41 11.80 0.85
C PHE A 223 7.49 11.51 1.86
N GLU A 224 7.84 10.25 2.07
CA GLU A 224 8.76 9.93 3.14
C GLU A 224 9.66 8.77 2.71
N ASP A 225 10.57 9.10 1.79
CA ASP A 225 11.70 8.24 1.39
C ASP A 225 12.58 7.86 2.62
N ASP A 226 12.47 8.61 3.72
CA ASP A 226 13.20 8.41 4.99
C ASP A 226 12.46 7.55 6.03
N LEU A 227 11.25 7.07 5.73
CA LEU A 227 10.46 6.30 6.71
C LEU A 227 11.00 4.90 6.98
N GLY A 228 11.90 4.38 6.13
CA GLY A 228 12.51 3.06 6.32
C GLY A 228 11.84 1.92 5.52
N PRO A 229 12.46 0.72 5.53
CA PRO A 229 12.02 -0.45 4.77
C PRO A 229 10.60 -0.92 5.11
N GLU A 230 10.15 -0.72 6.35
CA GLU A 230 8.84 -1.14 6.83
C GLU A 230 7.68 -0.36 6.16
N PHE A 231 7.99 0.68 5.38
CA PHE A 231 7.01 1.42 4.60
C PHE A 231 6.95 1.01 3.14
N TRP A 232 7.56 -0.12 2.78
CA TRP A 232 7.44 -0.72 1.47
C TRP A 232 6.67 -2.04 1.56
N HIS A 233 5.73 -2.23 0.65
CA HIS A 233 4.93 -3.44 0.59
C HIS A 233 5.77 -4.71 0.39
N VAL A 234 6.81 -4.64 -0.46
CA VAL A 234 7.70 -5.78 -0.69
C VAL A 234 8.37 -6.27 0.61
N PHE A 235 8.87 -5.36 1.45
CA PHE A 235 9.49 -5.74 2.73
C PHE A 235 8.44 -6.14 3.76
N ARG A 236 7.32 -5.41 3.88
CA ARG A 236 6.27 -5.76 4.85
C ARG A 236 5.65 -7.13 4.62
N TRP A 237 5.44 -7.52 3.36
CA TRP A 237 4.90 -8.83 3.03
C TRP A 237 5.98 -9.91 2.99
N GLY A 238 7.22 -9.55 2.67
CA GLY A 238 8.33 -10.49 2.51
C GLY A 238 9.16 -10.75 3.77
N GLU A 239 9.33 -9.79 4.67
CA GLU A 239 10.16 -9.92 5.89
C GLU A 239 9.55 -10.86 6.93
N ALA A 240 8.23 -11.03 6.92
CA ALA A 240 7.52 -11.96 7.80
C ALA A 240 8.00 -13.43 7.65
N ALA A 241 8.64 -13.79 6.52
CA ALA A 241 9.16 -15.13 6.28
C ALA A 241 10.69 -15.27 6.39
N LEU A 242 11.42 -14.19 6.68
CA LEU A 242 12.89 -14.22 6.83
C LEU A 242 13.36 -14.15 8.29
N GLN A 243 12.42 -13.90 9.21
CA GLN A 243 12.66 -13.90 10.66
C GLN A 243 12.19 -15.21 11.33
N ALA A 244 11.74 -16.19 10.55
CA ALA A 244 11.38 -17.55 10.97
C ALA A 244 12.49 -18.54 10.57
#